data_AF-A0A094PLW8-F1
#
_entry.id   AF-A0A094PLW8-F1
#
_cell.length_a   1.000
_cell.length_b   1.000
_cell.length_c   1.000
_cell.angle_alpha   90.00
_cell.angle_beta   90.00
_cell.angle_gamma   90.00
#
_symmetry.space_group_name_H-M   'P 1'
#
loop_
_entity.id
_entity.type
_entity.pdbx_description
1 polymer ?
#
loop_
_entity_poly.entity_id
_entity_poly.type
_entity_poly.pdbx_seq_one_letter_code
_entity_poly.pdbx_strand_id
1 'polypeptide(L)'
;MAAPTEISVIVGTDSSPDRIEEVVFGANVQVTLSNPNADDDFHLHGYDLSPGETKMGESSIISFTADKAGDFEIESHATQDVLVVIRVK
;
A
#
# COMPACT_ATOMS: atom_id res chain seq x y z
N MET A 1 10.90 -15.48 -13.62
CA MET A 1 10.55 -14.20 -12.97
C MET A 1 10.59 -14.41 -11.47
N ALA A 2 11.10 -13.45 -10.68
CA ALA A 2 11.09 -13.56 -9.23
C ALA A 2 9.64 -13.47 -8.70
N ALA A 3 9.37 -14.13 -7.57
CA ALA A 3 8.10 -13.97 -6.86
C ALA A 3 7.94 -12.50 -6.41
N PRO A 4 6.70 -11.99 -6.33
CA PRO A 4 6.47 -10.63 -5.85
C PRO A 4 6.85 -10.49 -4.38
N THR A 5 7.29 -9.29 -3.99
CA THR A 5 7.34 -8.88 -2.58
C THR A 5 5.91 -8.64 -2.12
N GLU A 6 5.44 -9.48 -1.20
CA GLU A 6 4.09 -9.39 -0.65
C GLU A 6 4.09 -8.60 0.65
N ILE A 7 3.18 -7.62 0.75
CA ILE A 7 2.98 -6.76 1.92
C ILE A 7 1.49 -6.82 2.25
N SER A 8 1.15 -6.96 3.53
CA SER A 8 -0.24 -6.90 4.01
C SER A 8 -0.39 -5.79 5.03
N VAL A 9 -1.44 -4.99 4.90
CA VAL A 9 -1.76 -3.88 5.81
C VAL A 9 -3.26 -3.91 6.14
N ILE A 10 -3.58 -3.81 7.42
CA ILE A 10 -4.93 -3.76 7.98
C ILE A 10 -5.08 -2.44 8.72
N VAL A 11 -5.97 -1.57 8.23
CA VAL A 11 -6.21 -0.24 8.79
C VAL A 11 -6.60 -0.33 10.27
N GLY A 12 -5.92 0.46 11.11
CA GLY A 12 -6.11 0.52 12.55
C GLY A 12 -5.57 -0.69 13.33
N THR A 13 -5.00 -1.70 12.67
CA THR A 13 -4.38 -2.86 13.33
C THR A 13 -2.86 -2.78 13.26
N ASP A 14 -2.31 -2.68 12.05
CA ASP A 14 -0.87 -2.63 11.80
C ASP A 14 -0.48 -1.55 10.79
N SER A 15 -1.41 -0.66 10.44
CA SER A 15 -1.15 0.55 9.67
C SER A 15 -0.55 1.65 10.56
N SER A 16 0.47 2.34 10.08
CA SER A 16 1.09 3.48 10.75
C SER A 16 1.90 4.31 9.74
N PRO A 17 1.97 5.65 9.87
CA PRO A 17 2.91 6.47 9.11
C PRO A 17 4.38 6.10 9.37
N ASP A 18 4.67 5.51 10.53
CA ASP A 18 6.02 5.05 10.90
C ASP A 18 6.32 3.62 10.43
N ARG A 19 5.34 2.91 9.84
CA ARG A 19 5.58 1.58 9.27
C ARG A 19 6.25 1.73 7.92
N ILE A 20 7.52 1.33 7.86
CA ILE A 20 8.33 1.37 6.65
C ILE A 20 8.56 -0.05 6.14
N GLU A 21 8.12 -0.31 4.91
CA GLU A 21 8.39 -1.56 4.20
C GLU A 21 9.50 -1.34 3.18
N GLU A 22 10.64 -2.00 3.38
CA GLU A 22 11.78 -1.87 2.49
C GLU A 22 11.65 -2.82 1.29
N VAL A 23 11.75 -2.25 0.09
CA VAL A 23 11.62 -2.96 -1.18
C VAL A 23 12.87 -2.72 -2.03
N VAL A 24 13.31 -3.76 -2.72
CA VAL A 24 14.43 -3.68 -3.67
C VAL A 24 13.97 -2.99 -4.95
N PHE A 25 14.76 -2.03 -5.45
CA PHE A 25 14.52 -1.39 -6.75
C PHE A 25 14.36 -2.44 -7.86
N GLY A 26 13.29 -2.30 -8.65
CA GLY A 26 12.91 -3.21 -9.74
C GLY A 26 12.13 -4.46 -9.30
N ALA A 27 11.84 -4.64 -8.00
CA ALA A 27 10.98 -5.71 -7.53
C ALA A 27 9.53 -5.51 -7.99
N ASN A 28 8.83 -6.62 -8.25
CA ASN A 28 7.37 -6.60 -8.36
C ASN A 28 6.80 -6.66 -6.94
N VAL A 29 5.92 -5.73 -6.59
CA VAL A 29 5.33 -5.61 -5.25
C VAL A 29 3.83 -5.83 -5.36
N GLN A 30 3.27 -6.55 -4.39
CA GLN A 30 1.83 -6.66 -4.17
C GLN A 30 1.52 -6.24 -2.73
N VAL A 31 0.75 -5.17 -2.58
CA VAL A 31 0.28 -4.69 -1.28
C VAL A 31 -1.20 -5.04 -1.15
N THR A 32 -1.53 -5.92 -0.21
CA THR A 32 -2.90 -6.25 0.17
C THR A 32 -3.34 -5.33 1.29
N LEU A 33 -4.45 -4.62 1.08
CA LEU A 33 -4.97 -3.60 1.98
C LEU A 33 -6.40 -3.98 2.39
N SER A 34 -6.77 -3.74 3.65
CA SER A 34 -8.15 -3.91 4.12
C SER A 34 -8.47 -2.93 5.24
N ASN A 35 -9.71 -2.48 5.31
CA ASN A 35 -10.22 -1.65 6.38
C ASN A 35 -11.41 -2.37 7.06
N PRO A 36 -11.27 -2.87 8.30
CA PRO A 36 -12.34 -3.61 8.96
C PRO A 36 -13.47 -2.72 9.50
N ASN A 37 -13.30 -1.39 9.48
CA ASN A 37 -14.18 -0.46 10.18
C ASN A 37 -14.98 0.47 9.25
N ALA A 38 -14.61 0.56 7.96
CA ALA A 38 -15.29 1.42 6.99
C ALA A 38 -15.00 0.97 5.54
N ASP A 39 -15.84 1.42 4.60
CA ASP A 39 -15.49 1.47 3.18
C ASP A 39 -14.32 2.45 2.99
N ASP A 40 -13.43 2.17 2.03
CA ASP A 40 -12.21 2.95 1.81
C ASP A 40 -11.80 2.96 0.33
N ASP A 41 -10.85 3.83 -0.01
CA ASP A 41 -10.09 3.79 -1.27
C ASP A 41 -8.63 4.09 -0.92
N PHE A 42 -7.70 3.29 -1.43
CA PHE A 42 -6.28 3.41 -1.07
C PHE A 42 -5.50 4.01 -2.23
N HIS A 43 -4.58 4.92 -1.93
CA HIS A 43 -3.78 5.59 -2.95
C HIS A 43 -2.29 5.41 -2.67
N LEU A 44 -1.54 4.89 -3.65
CA LEU A 44 -0.08 4.84 -3.63
C LEU A 44 0.48 6.09 -4.32
N HIS A 45 0.99 7.01 -3.51
CA HIS A 45 1.61 8.25 -3.98
C HIS A 45 2.88 7.99 -4.79
N GLY A 46 3.17 8.90 -5.72
CA GLY A 46 4.31 8.81 -6.64
C GLY A 46 4.16 7.77 -7.76
N TYR A 47 3.30 6.77 -7.60
CA TYR A 47 2.86 5.86 -8.68
C TYR A 47 1.50 6.20 -9.26
N ASP A 48 0.67 6.98 -8.54
CA ASP A 48 -0.69 7.35 -8.95
C ASP A 48 -1.56 6.11 -9.21
N LEU A 49 -1.53 5.18 -8.26
CA LEU A 49 -2.25 3.91 -8.31
C LEU A 49 -3.26 3.82 -7.18
N SER A 50 -4.48 3.41 -7.53
CA SER A 50 -5.52 3.01 -6.59
C SER A 50 -6.20 1.73 -7.11
N PRO A 51 -6.60 0.80 -6.23
CA PRO A 51 -7.38 -0.37 -6.63
C PRO A 51 -8.87 -0.04 -6.84
N GLY A 52 -9.28 1.20 -6.55
CA GLY A 52 -10.67 1.64 -6.48
C GLY A 52 -11.29 1.39 -5.11
N GLU A 53 -12.61 1.63 -5.04
CA GLU A 53 -13.40 1.46 -3.82
C GLU A 53 -13.27 0.04 -3.25
N THR A 54 -12.88 -0.05 -1.98
CA THR A 54 -12.78 -1.27 -1.19
C THR A 54 -13.87 -1.25 -0.13
N LYS A 55 -14.74 -2.27 -0.12
CA LYS A 55 -15.81 -2.36 0.87
C LYS A 55 -15.28 -2.75 2.23
N MET A 56 -15.98 -2.30 3.28
CA MET A 56 -15.64 -2.60 4.68
C MET A 56 -15.40 -4.10 4.89
N GLY A 57 -14.22 -4.43 5.41
CA GLY A 57 -13.79 -5.80 5.70
C GLY A 57 -13.32 -6.60 4.48
N GLU A 58 -13.45 -6.08 3.26
CA GLU A 58 -12.86 -6.69 2.06
C GLU A 58 -11.40 -6.28 1.89
N SER A 59 -10.66 -7.07 1.11
CA SER A 59 -9.28 -6.78 0.73
C SER A 59 -9.21 -6.27 -0.70
N SER A 60 -8.31 -5.33 -0.93
CA SER A 60 -7.90 -4.89 -2.27
C SER A 60 -6.38 -4.99 -2.43
N ILE A 61 -5.91 -4.99 -3.67
CA ILE A 61 -4.49 -5.19 -3.99
C ILE A 61 -3.99 -4.07 -4.89
N ILE A 62 -2.89 -3.41 -4.49
CA ILE A 62 -2.08 -2.56 -5.37
C ILE A 62 -0.88 -3.38 -5.84
N SER A 63 -0.74 -3.54 -7.15
CA SER A 63 0.40 -4.22 -7.78
C SER A 63 1.22 -3.22 -8.59
N PHE A 64 2.53 -3.15 -8.34
CA PHE A 64 3.41 -2.25 -9.08
C PHE A 64 4.84 -2.81 -9.18
N THR A 65 5.62 -2.27 -10.11
CA THR A 65 7.07 -2.48 -10.15
C THR A 65 7.74 -1.32 -9.43
N ALA A 66 8.59 -1.60 -8.46
CA ALA A 66 9.34 -0.62 -7.66
C ALA A 66 10.49 0.02 -8.46
N ASP A 67 10.17 0.66 -9.57
CA ASP A 67 11.10 1.25 -10.55
C ASP A 67 11.48 2.72 -10.29
N LYS A 68 11.06 3.28 -9.15
CA LYS A 68 11.42 4.62 -8.67
C LYS A 68 12.05 4.48 -7.30
N ALA A 69 13.26 5.00 -7.10
CA ALA A 69 13.88 5.04 -5.79
C ALA A 69 13.27 6.17 -4.94
N GLY A 70 13.07 5.93 -3.65
CA GLY A 70 12.48 6.91 -2.74
C GLY A 70 11.48 6.28 -1.76
N ASP A 71 10.79 7.16 -1.04
CA ASP A 71 9.72 6.80 -0.11
C ASP A 71 8.36 7.13 -0.75
N PHE A 72 7.44 6.17 -0.72
CA PHE A 72 6.11 6.28 -1.32
C PHE A 72 5.05 5.90 -0.29
N GLU A 73 4.17 6.83 0.01
CA GLU A 73 3.10 6.64 0.98
C GLU A 73 1.92 5.90 0.33
N ILE A 74 1.37 4.92 1.03
CA ILE A 74 0.03 4.41 0.78
C ILE A 74 -0.89 5.03 1.83
N GLU A 75 -1.90 5.76 1.38
CA GLU A 75 -2.87 6.43 2.25
C GLU A 75 -4.28 5.86 2.09
N SER A 76 -5.13 6.08 3.11
CA SER A 76 -6.58 6.11 2.91
C SER A 76 -6.96 7.42 2.22
N HIS A 77 -7.66 7.35 1.10
CA HIS A 77 -8.22 8.53 0.42
C HIS A 77 -9.34 9.18 1.25
N ALA A 78 -10.07 8.38 2.02
CA ALA A 78 -11.19 8.85 2.82
C ALA A 78 -10.73 9.71 4.01
N THR A 79 -9.65 9.32 4.69
CA THR A 79 -9.14 10.01 5.89
C THR A 79 -7.87 10.81 5.67
N GLN A 80 -7.15 10.57 4.57
CA GLN A 80 -5.81 11.08 4.27
C GLN A 80 -4.73 10.58 5.26
N ASP A 81 -5.03 9.50 6.00
CA ASP A 81 -4.05 8.88 6.88
C ASP A 81 -3.06 8.04 6.08
N VAL A 82 -1.77 8.24 6.32
CA VAL A 82 -0.70 7.37 5.80
C VAL A 82 -0.73 6.04 6.55
N LEU A 83 -0.91 4.95 5.80
CA LEU A 83 -1.07 3.60 6.33
C LEU A 83 0.24 2.82 6.37
N VAL A 84 1.11 3.05 5.39
CA VAL A 84 2.44 2.45 5.27
C VAL A 84 3.29 3.28 4.30
N VAL A 85 4.60 3.31 4.53
CA VAL A 85 5.59 3.89 3.62
C VAL A 85 6.36 2.77 2.93
N ILE A 86 6.34 2.74 1.60
CA ILE A 86 7.20 1.85 0.82
C ILE A 86 8.51 2.57 0.52
N ARG A 87 9.62 2.04 1.05
CA ARG A 87 10.96 2.56 0.78
C ARG A 87 11.66 1.71 -0.27
N VAL A 88 11.85 2.28 -1.46
CA VAL A 88 12.52 1.63 -2.58
C VAL A 88 14.00 2.03 -2.62
N LYS A 89 14.88 1.03 -2.57
CA LYS A 89 16.34 1.21 -2.56
C LYS A 89 17.10 0.18 -3.41
#